data_AF-A0A1A0RG12-F1
#
_entry.id   AF-A0A1A0RG12-F1
#
_cell.length_a   1.000
_cell.length_b   1.000
_cell.length_c   1.000
_cell.angle_alpha   90.00
_cell.angle_beta   90.00
_cell.angle_gamma   90.00
#
_symmetry.space_group_name_H-M   'P 1'
#
loop_
_entity.id
_entity.type
_entity.pdbx_description
1 polymer ?
#
loop_
_entity_poly.entity_id
_entity_poly.type
_entity_poly.pdbx_seq_one_letter_code
_entity_poly.pdbx_strand_id
1 'polypeptide(L)'
;MAATGATWQEIATQLGYRSRQAAQQAVRRLGDRTPPESVEAARRKHDNALRLLQRSGFTRYLTALQSGDDDTALRYAKELRSTVAERAKLGGAYAPQRAEVDVNVSANPAAIIDRMETELLALVSQRPPQTAIGGNIIDAEVEEITR
;
A
#
# COMPACT_ATOMS: atom_id res chain seq x y z
N MET A 1 -19.38 -4.82 -10.13
CA MET A 1 -20.17 -5.98 -9.67
C MET A 1 -19.80 -6.18 -8.21
N ALA A 2 -20.66 -5.81 -7.27
CA ALA A 2 -20.38 -6.10 -5.86
C ALA A 2 -20.47 -7.62 -5.69
N ALA A 3 -19.41 -8.26 -5.19
CA ALA A 3 -19.44 -9.67 -4.87
C ALA A 3 -20.39 -9.86 -3.67
N THR A 4 -21.61 -10.29 -3.92
CA THR A 4 -22.65 -10.52 -2.91
C THR A 4 -22.35 -11.70 -1.97
N GLY A 5 -21.13 -12.28 -2.05
CA GLY A 5 -20.75 -13.49 -1.32
C GLY A 5 -21.39 -14.78 -1.84
N ALA A 6 -22.19 -14.71 -2.92
CA ALA A 6 -22.87 -15.87 -3.48
C ALA A 6 -21.90 -16.92 -4.03
N THR A 7 -22.20 -18.20 -3.79
CA THR A 7 -21.46 -19.32 -4.33
C THR A 7 -21.72 -19.50 -5.82
N TRP A 8 -20.78 -20.11 -6.56
CA TRP A 8 -20.96 -20.42 -7.98
C TRP A 8 -22.16 -21.32 -8.27
N GLN A 9 -22.58 -22.14 -7.30
CA GLN A 9 -23.76 -22.99 -7.45
C GLN A 9 -25.05 -22.16 -7.37
N GLU A 10 -25.14 -21.21 -6.44
CA GLU A 10 -26.29 -20.29 -6.33
C GLU A 10 -26.42 -19.42 -7.57
N ILE A 11 -25.30 -18.88 -8.06
CA ILE A 11 -25.26 -18.10 -9.31
C ILE A 11 -25.73 -18.97 -10.50
N ALA A 12 -25.30 -20.23 -10.57
CA ALA A 12 -25.73 -21.13 -11.62
C ALA A 12 -27.23 -21.39 -11.59
N THR A 13 -27.80 -21.68 -10.41
CA THR A 13 -29.24 -21.91 -10.24
C THR A 13 -30.04 -20.65 -10.55
N GLN A 14 -29.64 -19.49 -10.03
CA GLN A 14 -30.37 -18.24 -10.18
C GLN A 14 -30.38 -17.73 -11.63
N LEU A 15 -29.29 -17.95 -12.37
CA LEU A 15 -29.13 -17.49 -13.75
C LEU A 15 -29.42 -18.58 -14.80
N GLY A 16 -29.84 -19.77 -14.38
CA GLY A 16 -30.22 -20.87 -15.28
C GLY A 16 -29.05 -21.55 -15.99
N TYR A 17 -27.84 -21.51 -15.43
CA TYR A 17 -26.71 -22.24 -15.99
C TYR A 17 -26.77 -23.72 -15.62
N ARG A 18 -26.47 -24.58 -16.60
CA ARG A 18 -26.44 -26.05 -16.46
C ARG A 18 -25.51 -26.58 -15.35
N SER A 19 -24.51 -25.81 -14.93
CA SER A 19 -23.56 -26.20 -13.88
C SER A 19 -22.79 -24.99 -13.34
N ARG A 20 -22.20 -25.16 -12.13
CA ARG A 20 -21.28 -24.18 -11.53
C ARG A 20 -20.12 -23.77 -12.46
N GLN A 21 -19.59 -24.72 -13.24
CA GLN A 21 -18.49 -24.46 -14.18
C GLN A 21 -18.94 -23.61 -15.38
N ALA A 22 -20.16 -23.81 -15.87
CA ALA A 22 -20.72 -23.01 -16.95
C ALA A 22 -20.92 -21.55 -16.52
N ALA A 23 -21.42 -21.32 -15.30
CA ALA A 23 -21.53 -19.99 -14.71
C ALA A 23 -20.15 -19.31 -14.56
N GLN A 24 -19.14 -20.03 -14.03
CA GLN A 24 -17.79 -19.51 -13.88
C GLN A 24 -17.15 -19.14 -15.23
N GLN A 25 -17.30 -19.98 -16.26
CA GLN A 25 -16.80 -19.68 -17.60
C GLN A 25 -17.51 -18.47 -18.22
N ALA A 26 -18.82 -18.34 -18.04
CA ALA A 26 -19.58 -17.19 -18.53
C ALA A 26 -19.10 -15.88 -17.90
N VAL A 27 -18.84 -15.87 -16.58
CA VAL A 27 -18.29 -14.70 -15.88
C VAL A 27 -16.86 -14.41 -16.32
N ARG A 28 -16.00 -15.42 -16.51
CA ARG A 28 -14.66 -15.22 -17.08
C ARG A 28 -14.72 -14.57 -18.46
N ARG A 29 -15.52 -15.12 -19.38
CA ARG A 29 -15.75 -14.54 -20.72
C ARG A 29 -16.35 -13.13 -20.66
N LEU A 30 -17.13 -12.82 -19.63
CA LEU A 30 -17.62 -11.47 -19.41
C LEU A 30 -16.48 -10.55 -18.95
N GLY A 31 -15.63 -10.98 -18.02
CA GLY A 31 -14.45 -10.23 -17.60
C GLY A 31 -13.44 -10.01 -18.74
N ASP A 32 -13.25 -11.01 -19.60
CA ASP A 32 -12.37 -10.90 -20.77
C ASP A 32 -12.91 -9.88 -21.81
N ARG A 33 -14.24 -9.83 -21.99
CA ARG A 33 -14.91 -8.87 -22.90
C ARG A 33 -15.14 -7.49 -22.30
N THR A 34 -15.21 -7.42 -20.97
CA THR A 34 -15.45 -6.20 -20.20
C THR A 34 -14.25 -6.00 -19.28
N PRO A 35 -13.12 -5.49 -19.82
CA PRO A 35 -11.94 -5.25 -19.01
C PRO A 35 -12.29 -4.38 -17.80
N PRO A 36 -11.65 -4.62 -16.65
CA PRO A 36 -11.87 -3.80 -15.47
C PRO A 36 -11.62 -2.32 -15.80
N GLU A 37 -12.44 -1.46 -15.21
CA GLU A 37 -12.35 -0.01 -15.40
C GLU A 37 -10.92 0.46 -15.09
N SER A 38 -10.27 1.15 -16.03
CA SER A 38 -8.93 1.71 -15.78
C SER A 38 -9.00 2.77 -14.68
N VAL A 39 -7.88 3.01 -14.00
CA VAL A 39 -7.80 4.05 -12.96
C VAL A 39 -8.19 5.42 -13.52
N GLU A 40 -7.79 5.73 -14.76
CA GLU A 40 -8.16 6.97 -15.45
C GLU A 40 -9.66 7.02 -15.78
N ALA A 41 -10.25 5.89 -16.20
CA ALA A 41 -11.68 5.81 -16.47
C ALA A 41 -12.50 6.02 -15.19
N ALA A 42 -12.11 5.36 -14.10
CA ALA A 42 -12.70 5.55 -12.78
C ALA A 42 -12.54 7.00 -12.31
N ARG A 43 -11.34 7.59 -12.45
CA ARG A 43 -11.07 9.00 -12.10
C ARG A 43 -11.97 9.95 -12.86
N ARG A 44 -12.14 9.78 -14.19
CA ARG A 44 -13.05 10.60 -15.02
C ARG A 44 -14.49 10.45 -14.56
N LYS A 45 -14.93 9.23 -14.28
CA LYS A 45 -16.30 8.96 -13.80
C LYS A 45 -16.56 9.62 -12.45
N HIS A 46 -15.60 9.54 -11.52
CA HIS A 46 -15.69 10.20 -10.22
C HIS A 46 -15.65 11.73 -10.33
N ASP A 47 -14.78 12.32 -11.16
CA ASP A 47 -14.78 13.78 -11.38
C ASP A 47 -16.10 14.26 -11.97
N ASN A 48 -16.69 13.51 -12.93
CA ASN A 48 -17.99 13.83 -13.48
C ASN A 48 -19.10 13.81 -12.42
N ALA A 49 -19.11 12.82 -11.54
CA ALA A 49 -20.06 12.76 -10.42
C ALA A 49 -19.91 13.96 -9.48
N LEU A 50 -18.66 14.32 -9.13
CA LEU A 50 -18.37 15.48 -8.28
C LEU A 50 -18.75 16.81 -8.95
N ARG A 51 -18.59 16.94 -10.27
CA ARG A 51 -19.05 18.13 -11.02
C ARG A 51 -20.56 18.30 -10.95
N LEU A 52 -21.32 17.20 -11.05
CA LEU A 52 -22.77 17.23 -10.93
C LEU A 52 -23.21 17.64 -9.52
N LEU A 53 -22.59 17.05 -8.50
CA LEU A 53 -22.82 17.41 -7.10
C LEU A 53 -22.50 18.87 -6.83
N GLN A 54 -21.36 19.36 -7.33
CA GLN A 54 -20.97 20.76 -7.20
C GLN A 54 -22.02 21.69 -7.83
N ARG A 55 -22.49 21.40 -9.05
CA ARG A 55 -23.52 22.22 -9.72
C ARG A 55 -24.81 22.27 -8.91
N SER A 56 -25.31 21.11 -8.47
CA SER A 56 -26.53 21.01 -7.66
C SER A 56 -26.39 21.72 -6.31
N GLY A 57 -25.25 21.53 -5.64
CA GLY A 57 -24.93 22.17 -4.37
C GLY A 57 -24.86 23.70 -4.49
N PHE A 58 -24.26 24.23 -5.57
CA PHE A 58 -24.23 25.67 -5.82
C PHE A 58 -25.62 26.25 -6.02
N THR A 59 -26.49 25.58 -6.78
CA THR A 59 -27.88 26.04 -6.93
C THR A 59 -28.59 26.11 -5.59
N ARG A 60 -28.49 25.06 -4.76
CA ARG A 60 -29.13 25.02 -3.44
C ARG A 60 -28.57 26.04 -2.46
N TYR A 61 -27.25 26.25 -2.49
CA TYR A 61 -26.58 27.30 -1.72
C TYR A 61 -27.13 28.68 -2.07
N LEU A 62 -27.24 29.01 -3.37
CA LEU A 62 -27.78 30.30 -3.81
C LEU A 62 -29.25 30.47 -3.42
N THR A 63 -30.06 29.41 -3.51
CA THR A 63 -31.45 29.43 -3.05
C THR A 63 -31.54 29.73 -1.54
N ALA A 64 -30.69 29.11 -0.72
CA ALA A 64 -30.66 29.33 0.72
C ALA A 64 -30.25 30.78 1.07
N LEU A 65 -29.25 31.33 0.36
CA LEU A 65 -28.89 32.75 0.50
C LEU A 65 -30.06 33.67 0.14
N GLN A 66 -30.77 33.37 -0.95
CA GLN A 66 -31.90 34.19 -1.39
C GLN A 66 -33.07 34.15 -0.39
N SER A 67 -33.25 33.03 0.32
CA SER A 67 -34.28 32.90 1.37
C SER A 67 -33.83 33.39 2.75
N GLY A 68 -32.58 33.85 2.91
CA GLY A 68 -32.01 34.24 4.21
C GLY A 68 -31.85 33.06 5.18
N ASP A 69 -31.78 31.83 4.66
CA ASP A 69 -31.56 30.63 5.47
C ASP A 69 -30.05 30.37 5.60
N ASP A 70 -29.43 31.13 6.51
CA ASP A 70 -27.98 31.10 6.73
C ASP A 70 -27.48 29.74 7.22
N ASP A 71 -28.28 29.01 8.01
CA ASP A 71 -27.92 27.68 8.50
C ASP A 71 -27.83 26.68 7.36
N THR A 72 -28.82 26.67 6.47
CA THR A 72 -28.79 25.82 5.27
C THR A 72 -27.70 26.26 4.30
N ALA A 73 -27.49 27.56 4.12
CA ALA A 73 -26.41 28.10 3.30
C ALA A 73 -25.03 27.64 3.82
N LEU A 74 -24.81 27.70 5.14
CA LEU A 74 -23.57 27.24 5.78
C LEU A 74 -23.34 25.74 5.59
N ARG A 75 -24.39 24.91 5.66
CA ARG A 75 -24.30 23.47 5.39
C ARG A 75 -23.86 23.21 3.95
N TYR A 76 -24.50 23.83 2.96
CA TYR A 76 -24.11 23.66 1.56
C TYR A 76 -22.71 24.22 1.26
N ALA A 77 -22.30 25.32 1.89
CA ALA A 77 -20.95 25.86 1.74
C ALA A 77 -19.87 24.86 2.20
N LYS A 78 -20.10 24.17 3.33
CA LYS A 78 -19.19 23.12 3.83
C LYS A 78 -19.10 21.94 2.86
N GLU A 79 -20.23 21.44 2.37
CA GLU A 79 -20.28 20.35 1.38
C GLU A 79 -19.62 20.72 0.05
N LEU A 80 -19.83 21.96 -0.42
CA LEU A 80 -19.17 22.48 -1.62
C LEU A 80 -17.64 22.53 -1.44
N ARG A 81 -17.15 23.01 -0.29
CA ARG A 81 -15.72 23.03 0.01
C ARG A 81 -15.11 21.61 -0.03
N SER A 82 -15.78 20.63 0.58
CA SER A 82 -15.35 19.23 0.55
C SER A 82 -15.33 18.68 -0.88
N THR A 83 -16.36 18.96 -1.67
CA THR A 83 -16.43 18.54 -3.09
C THR A 83 -15.29 19.15 -3.91
N VAL A 84 -14.99 20.44 -3.72
CA VAL A 84 -13.88 21.12 -4.41
C VAL A 84 -12.54 20.50 -4.02
N ALA A 85 -12.33 20.20 -2.74
CA ALA A 85 -11.10 19.57 -2.26
C ALA A 85 -10.88 18.18 -2.89
N GLU A 86 -11.92 17.34 -2.96
CA GLU A 86 -11.81 16.02 -3.60
C GLU A 86 -11.50 16.13 -5.10
N ARG A 87 -12.13 17.07 -5.82
CA ARG A 87 -11.81 17.32 -7.23
C ARG A 87 -10.38 17.79 -7.43
N ALA A 88 -9.88 18.65 -6.54
CA ALA A 88 -8.50 19.14 -6.59
C ALA A 88 -7.49 18.01 -6.34
N LYS A 89 -7.80 17.04 -5.47
CA LYS A 89 -6.99 15.81 -5.30
C LYS A 89 -6.98 14.97 -6.58
N LEU A 90 -8.15 14.72 -7.18
CA LEU A 90 -8.23 13.96 -8.44
C LEU A 90 -7.48 14.65 -9.59
N GLY A 91 -7.50 15.98 -9.62
CA GLY A 91 -6.78 16.80 -10.60
C GLY A 91 -5.28 16.96 -10.33
N GLY A 92 -4.75 16.44 -9.21
CA GLY A 92 -3.34 16.55 -8.85
C GLY A 92 -2.91 17.91 -8.30
N ALA A 93 -3.83 18.82 -8.00
CA ALA A 93 -3.51 20.11 -7.37
C ALA A 93 -2.99 19.96 -5.93
N TYR A 94 -3.21 18.78 -5.33
CA TYR A 94 -2.67 18.38 -4.02
C TYR A 94 -1.43 17.49 -4.15
N ALA A 95 -0.84 17.34 -5.34
CA ALA A 95 0.34 16.51 -5.52
C ALA A 95 1.47 17.02 -4.60
N PRO A 96 2.09 16.14 -3.79
CA PRO A 96 3.30 16.51 -3.07
C PRO A 96 4.36 16.95 -4.08
N GLN A 97 5.07 18.04 -3.80
CA GLN A 97 6.27 18.36 -4.56
C GLN A 97 7.24 17.20 -4.41
N ARG A 98 7.68 16.65 -5.54
CA ARG A 98 8.65 15.55 -5.57
C ARG A 98 9.96 16.06 -4.98
N ALA A 99 10.32 15.59 -3.79
CA ALA A 99 11.68 15.71 -3.27
C ALA A 99 12.48 14.53 -3.83
N GLU A 100 13.16 14.74 -4.96
CA GLU A 100 14.11 13.74 -5.47
C GLU A 100 15.40 13.87 -4.66
N VAL A 101 15.69 12.84 -3.85
CA VAL A 101 16.97 12.71 -3.15
C VAL A 101 17.87 11.87 -4.06
N ASP A 102 18.79 12.52 -4.76
CA ASP A 102 19.81 11.84 -5.53
C ASP A 102 20.85 11.25 -4.56
N VAL A 103 20.84 9.92 -4.40
CA VAL A 103 21.79 9.20 -3.55
C VAL A 103 22.91 8.66 -4.43
N ASN A 104 23.95 9.46 -4.60
CA ASN A 104 25.18 8.99 -5.23
C ASN A 104 26.06 8.27 -4.20
N VAL A 105 26.08 6.94 -4.23
CA VAL A 105 26.99 6.13 -3.41
C VAL A 105 28.32 6.00 -4.16
N SER A 106 29.27 6.89 -3.85
CA SER A 106 30.59 6.91 -4.49
C SER A 106 31.61 5.92 -3.90
N ALA A 107 31.26 5.21 -2.83
CA ALA A 107 32.17 4.27 -2.20
C ALA A 107 32.11 2.90 -2.92
N ASN A 108 33.25 2.48 -3.48
CA ASN A 108 33.42 1.12 -3.99
C ASN A 108 33.39 0.14 -2.81
N PRO A 109 32.46 -0.84 -2.78
CA PRO A 109 32.37 -1.82 -1.70
C PRO A 109 33.69 -2.54 -1.43
N ALA A 110 34.48 -2.82 -2.46
CA ALA A 110 35.81 -3.43 -2.32
C ALA A 110 36.77 -2.55 -1.52
N ALA A 111 36.82 -1.25 -1.79
CA ALA A 111 37.69 -0.32 -1.07
C ALA A 111 37.30 -0.17 0.41
N ILE A 112 36.02 -0.35 0.75
CA ILE A 112 35.56 -0.39 2.15
C ILE A 112 36.09 -1.65 2.82
N ILE A 113 35.97 -2.81 2.15
CA ILE A 113 36.43 -4.10 2.67
C ILE A 113 37.94 -4.08 2.89
N ASP A 114 38.72 -3.63 1.92
CA ASP A 114 40.18 -3.58 2.00
C ASP A 114 40.66 -2.71 3.18
N ARG A 115 40.00 -1.56 3.39
CA ARG A 115 40.28 -0.69 4.53
C ARG A 115 39.91 -1.36 5.86
N MET A 116 38.74 -2.01 5.94
CA MET A 116 38.32 -2.69 7.17
C MET A 116 39.22 -3.88 7.51
N GLU A 117 39.69 -4.63 6.52
CA GLU A 117 40.67 -5.70 6.70
C GLU A 117 41.98 -5.14 7.27
N THR A 118 42.47 -4.03 6.70
CA THR A 118 43.68 -3.35 7.18
C THR A 118 43.55 -2.90 8.64
N GLU A 119 42.41 -2.30 9.01
CA GLU A 119 42.12 -1.86 10.37
C GLU A 119 42.01 -3.02 11.37
N LEU A 120 41.38 -4.13 10.95
CA LEU A 120 41.27 -5.35 11.77
C LEU A 120 42.63 -5.99 12.02
N LEU A 121 43.47 -6.10 10.99
CA LEU A 121 44.83 -6.63 11.13
C LEU A 121 45.68 -5.76 12.06
N ALA A 122 45.55 -4.43 11.96
CA ALA A 122 46.22 -3.51 12.88
C ALA A 122 45.76 -3.69 14.34
N LEU A 123 44.45 -3.89 14.57
CA LEU A 123 43.90 -4.15 15.91
C LEU A 123 44.38 -5.50 16.47
N VAL A 124 44.41 -6.56 15.65
CA VAL A 124 44.93 -7.86 16.06
C VAL A 124 46.42 -7.75 16.45
N SER A 125 47.19 -6.97 15.70
CA SER A 125 48.63 -6.77 15.95
C SER A 125 48.89 -6.00 17.26
N GLN A 126 47.95 -5.16 17.69
CA GLN A 126 48.02 -4.40 18.94
C GLN A 126 47.40 -5.15 20.14
N ARG A 127 46.76 -6.31 19.89
CA ARG A 127 46.12 -7.08 20.95
C ARG A 127 47.22 -7.73 21.82
N PRO A 128 47.20 -7.55 23.15
CA PRO A 128 48.09 -8.30 24.03
C PRO A 128 47.81 -9.81 23.84
N PRO A 129 48.84 -10.68 23.99
CA PRO A 129 48.66 -12.11 23.83
C PRO A 129 47.52 -12.58 24.73
N GLN A 130 46.47 -13.12 24.13
CA GLN A 130 45.43 -13.80 24.89
C GLN A 130 46.12 -15.00 25.54
N THR A 131 46.27 -14.96 26.87
CA THR A 131 46.58 -16.14 27.65
C THR A 131 45.56 -17.19 27.24
N ALA A 132 46.04 -18.29 26.64
CA ALA A 132 45.22 -19.47 26.44
C ALA A 132 44.53 -19.74 27.78
N ILE A 133 43.22 -19.99 27.75
CA ILE A 133 42.49 -20.41 28.94
C ILE A 133 43.19 -21.70 29.40
N GLY A 134 44.07 -21.57 30.39
CA GLY A 134 44.74 -22.67 31.05
C GLY A 134 43.70 -23.39 31.89
N GLY A 135 42.79 -24.11 31.24
CA GLY A 135 42.03 -25.15 31.89
C GLY A 135 43.01 -26.26 32.23
N ASN A 136 43.13 -26.60 33.51
CA ASN A 136 43.63 -27.92 33.90
C ASN A 136 42.87 -28.95 33.05
N ILE A 137 43.58 -29.71 32.24
CA ILE A 137 43.05 -30.95 31.69
C ILE A 137 42.80 -31.84 32.92
N ILE A 138 41.54 -32.02 33.30
CA ILE A 138 41.17 -33.00 34.31
C ILE A 138 41.15 -34.34 33.58
N ASP A 139 42.23 -35.10 33.67
CA ASP A 139 42.22 -36.52 33.34
C ASP A 139 41.35 -37.23 34.40
N ALA A 140 40.13 -37.60 34.03
CA ALA A 140 39.28 -38.42 34.85
C ALA A 140 39.48 -39.88 34.44
N GLU A 141 40.26 -40.65 35.23
CA GLU A 141 40.25 -42.11 35.15
C GLU A 141 38.83 -42.62 35.46
N VAL A 142 38.31 -43.48 34.59
CA VAL A 142 37.04 -44.18 34.79
C VAL A 142 37.32 -45.46 35.58
N GLU A 143 36.98 -45.48 36.87
CA GLU A 143 36.90 -46.73 37.64
C GLU A 143 35.62 -47.47 37.28
N GLU A 144 35.77 -48.64 36.65
CA GLU A 144 34.69 -49.55 36.31
C GLU A 144 34.24 -50.29 37.57
N ILE A 145 33.14 -49.84 38.19
CA ILE A 145 32.53 -50.52 39.34
C ILE A 145 31.97 -51.86 38.84
N THR A 146 32.70 -52.94 39.11
CA THR A 146 32.18 -54.30 39.00
C THR A 146 31.36 -54.63 40.25
N ARG A 147 30.20 -55.23 39.99
CA ARG A 147 29.03 -55.40 40.86
C ARG A 147 29.27 -56.24 42.11
#